data_AF-A0A915JL32-F1
#
_entry.id   AF-A0A915JL32-F1
#
_cell.length_a   1.000
_cell.length_b   1.000
_cell.length_c   1.000
_cell.angle_alpha   90.00
_cell.angle_beta   90.00
_cell.angle_gamma   90.00
#
_symmetry.space_group_name_H-M   'P 1'
#
loop_
_entity.id
_entity.type
_entity.pdbx_description
1 polymer ?
#
loop_
_entity_poly.entity_id
_entity_poly.type
_entity_poly.pdbx_seq_one_letter_code
_entity_poly.pdbx_strand_id
1 'polypeptide(L)'
;MLHVDYHLDKAHLLDVILVVLHPKVADPPDPTPQSAATQMPVDFNNYGGLDFKHELILAKNDEIRKCGKTLFKYWKNVDESMKSNFETDCLQDLLHHSIFGVHEMNVKICILFESFVEQKKFKAVDTLLCQLLEPIIWRGLKAINGEVRYNAVCLFLIVFPMRNNLKKVAENEELLIRQTNMFEPLITDEVPLIRTTSILGVCKIFQTFWPVIPVTVFKQIFSIFVKTLAVDSSSMDVRSAVFKGFAIVAENSASHSVLAKILPLVKLSIHDVAEKVRLSFVKMLLKLKKLNAVKRSGTTMAERYDLMS
;
A
#
# COMPACT_ATOMS: atom_id res chain seq x y z
N MET A 1 4.69 22.22 22.18
CA MET A 1 4.33 22.19 20.75
C MET A 1 5.44 21.45 20.03
N LEU A 2 5.37 20.11 20.03
CA LEU A 2 6.37 19.27 19.37
C LEU A 2 6.10 19.35 17.87
N HIS A 3 6.91 20.11 17.15
CA HIS A 3 7.05 19.96 15.70
C HIS A 3 7.74 18.60 15.48
N VAL A 4 6.97 17.52 15.56
CA VAL A 4 7.38 16.26 14.94
C VAL A 4 7.46 16.54 13.45
N ASP A 5 8.59 16.16 12.86
CA ASP A 5 9.02 16.56 11.54
C ASP A 5 8.08 15.95 10.49
N TYR A 6 7.01 16.68 10.15
CA TYR A 6 5.89 16.26 9.30
C TYR A 6 6.31 15.71 7.93
N HIS A 7 7.53 16.01 7.49
CA HIS A 7 8.14 15.46 6.28
C HIS A 7 8.77 14.06 6.47
N LEU A 8 9.28 13.76 7.67
CA LEU A 8 9.93 12.48 8.00
C LEU A 8 8.90 11.36 8.14
N ASP A 9 7.75 11.65 8.77
CA ASP A 9 6.67 10.69 8.94
C ASP A 9 6.03 10.27 7.61
N LYS A 10 5.97 11.18 6.64
CA LYS A 10 5.49 10.91 5.28
C LYS A 10 6.44 10.03 4.47
N ALA A 11 7.75 10.22 4.62
CA ALA A 11 8.74 9.36 4.00
C ALA A 11 8.64 7.94 4.55
N HIS A 12 8.49 7.80 5.88
CA HIS A 12 8.32 6.50 6.52
C HIS A 12 7.03 5.81 6.09
N LEU A 13 5.90 6.51 6.03
CA LEU A 13 4.63 5.90 5.61
C LEU A 13 4.67 5.46 4.14
N LEU A 14 5.35 6.23 3.29
CA LEU A 14 5.59 5.81 1.91
C LEU A 14 6.49 4.57 1.85
N ASP A 15 7.52 4.48 2.68
CA ASP A 15 8.32 3.26 2.81
C ASP A 15 7.47 2.08 3.29
N VAL A 16 6.58 2.28 4.27
CA VAL A 16 5.63 1.26 4.73
C VAL A 16 4.73 0.83 3.56
N ILE A 17 4.13 1.76 2.82
CA ILE A 17 3.29 1.44 1.65
C ILE A 17 4.07 0.63 0.60
N LEU A 18 5.31 1.03 0.32
CA LEU A 18 6.14 0.36 -0.66
C LEU A 18 6.63 -1.02 -0.17
N VAL A 19 6.94 -1.17 1.11
CA VAL A 19 7.44 -2.40 1.75
C VAL A 19 6.31 -3.42 1.95
N VAL A 20 5.17 -3.01 2.50
CA VAL A 20 4.05 -3.90 2.88
C VAL A 20 3.43 -4.58 1.66
N LEU A 21 3.43 -3.92 0.50
CA LEU A 21 2.96 -4.50 -0.75
C LEU A 21 3.98 -5.45 -1.43
N HIS A 22 5.11 -5.77 -0.79
CA HIS A 22 5.95 -6.91 -1.17
C HIS A 22 5.45 -8.19 -0.47
N PRO A 23 5.02 -9.22 -1.22
CA PRO A 23 4.81 -10.54 -0.60
C PRO A 23 6.17 -11.06 -0.13
N LYS A 24 6.42 -11.06 1.19
CA LYS A 24 7.55 -11.79 1.75
C LYS A 24 7.31 -13.29 1.52
N VAL A 25 8.34 -13.99 1.03
CA VAL A 25 8.38 -15.45 1.07
C VAL A 25 8.24 -15.86 2.54
N ALA A 26 7.36 -16.81 2.82
CA ALA A 26 7.02 -17.21 4.17
C ALA A 26 8.26 -17.66 4.96
N ASP A 27 8.40 -17.18 6.19
CA ASP A 27 9.14 -17.92 7.20
C ASP A 27 8.50 -19.31 7.36
N PRO A 28 9.30 -20.36 7.68
CA PRO A 28 8.78 -21.70 7.92
C PRO A 28 7.65 -21.68 8.95
N PRO A 29 6.70 -22.64 8.88
CA PRO A 29 5.60 -22.69 9.82
C PRO A 29 6.13 -22.72 11.26
N ASP A 30 5.73 -21.73 12.05
CA ASP A 30 5.97 -21.70 13.49
C ASP A 30 5.44 -23.01 14.09
N PRO A 31 6.18 -23.65 15.01
CA PRO A 31 5.71 -24.86 15.67
C PRO A 31 4.34 -24.61 16.30
N THR A 32 3.46 -25.61 16.18
CA THR A 32 2.10 -25.61 16.71
C THR A 32 2.10 -25.07 18.15
N PRO A 33 1.35 -24.00 18.47
CA PRO A 33 1.30 -23.51 19.84
C PRO A 33 0.71 -24.60 20.73
N GLN A 34 1.50 -25.10 21.66
CA GLN A 34 0.95 -25.76 22.85
C GLN A 34 0.02 -24.74 23.51
N SER A 35 -1.14 -25.21 23.99
CA SER A 35 -2.19 -24.41 24.61
C SER A 35 -1.70 -23.74 25.91
N ALA A 36 -0.90 -22.70 25.78
CA ALA A 36 -0.65 -21.75 26.84
C ALA A 36 -1.74 -20.69 26.69
N ALA A 37 -2.62 -20.59 27.68
CA ALA A 37 -3.49 -19.44 27.85
C ALA A 37 -2.59 -18.20 27.76
N THR A 38 -2.62 -17.53 26.61
CA THR A 38 -1.82 -16.32 26.41
C THR A 38 -2.58 -15.26 27.18
N GLN A 39 -2.18 -15.07 28.45
CA GLN A 39 -2.64 -13.93 29.22
C GLN A 39 -2.39 -12.68 28.38
N MET A 40 -3.46 -11.93 28.21
CA MET A 40 -3.44 -10.65 27.57
C MET A 40 -2.34 -9.76 28.16
N PRO A 41 -1.60 -8.99 27.34
CA PRO A 41 -0.56 -8.13 27.88
C PRO A 41 -1.08 -7.06 28.85
N VAL A 42 -2.34 -6.61 28.72
CA VAL A 42 -2.98 -5.58 29.59
C VAL A 42 -4.51 -5.68 29.43
N ASP A 43 -5.28 -5.28 30.46
CA ASP A 43 -6.75 -5.30 30.53
C ASP A 43 -7.44 -4.67 29.31
N PHE A 44 -8.39 -5.40 28.70
CA PHE A 44 -9.05 -5.05 27.42
C PHE A 44 -9.77 -3.70 27.44
N ASN A 45 -10.20 -3.29 28.63
CA ASN A 45 -10.93 -2.03 28.81
C ASN A 45 -10.10 -0.79 28.45
N ASN A 46 -8.77 -0.89 28.37
CA ASN A 46 -7.89 0.26 28.12
C ASN A 46 -7.37 0.40 26.68
N TYR A 47 -7.40 -0.63 25.84
CA TYR A 47 -6.91 -0.53 24.44
C TYR A 47 -7.82 0.34 23.54
N GLY A 48 -9.11 0.47 23.87
CA GLY A 48 -10.02 1.44 23.23
C GLY A 48 -10.01 2.82 23.91
N GLY A 49 -9.34 2.94 25.05
CA GLY A 49 -9.30 4.15 25.87
C GLY A 49 -8.47 5.27 25.25
N LEU A 50 -8.76 6.51 25.66
CA LEU A 50 -8.05 7.70 25.20
C LEU A 50 -6.55 7.63 25.56
N ASP A 51 -6.21 7.01 26.68
CA ASP A 51 -4.85 6.89 27.19
C ASP A 51 -3.97 5.99 26.31
N PHE A 52 -4.46 4.81 25.91
CA PHE A 52 -3.72 3.92 25.01
C PHE A 52 -3.47 4.58 23.65
N LYS A 53 -4.47 5.28 23.12
CA LYS A 53 -4.34 6.03 21.86
C LYS A 53 -3.28 7.13 21.96
N HIS A 54 -3.22 7.81 23.10
CA HIS A 54 -2.19 8.82 23.35
C HIS A 54 -0.79 8.20 23.45
N GLU A 55 -0.65 7.08 24.17
CA GLU A 55 0.60 6.32 24.25
C GLU A 55 1.07 5.81 22.89
N LEU A 56 0.13 5.36 22.04
CA LEU A 56 0.44 4.85 20.70
C LEU A 56 1.07 5.92 19.80
N ILE A 57 0.58 7.17 19.88
CA ILE A 57 1.15 8.30 19.13
C ILE A 57 2.60 8.56 19.56
N LEU A 58 2.90 8.44 20.85
CA LEU A 58 4.22 8.75 21.44
C LEU A 58 5.22 7.60 21.31
N ALA A 59 4.77 6.37 21.14
CA ALA A 59 5.62 5.19 21.08
C ALA A 59 6.51 5.13 19.83
N LYS A 60 7.68 4.50 19.95
CA LYS A 60 8.60 4.30 18.83
C LYS A 60 8.06 3.28 17.84
N ASN A 61 8.40 3.41 16.57
CA ASN A 61 7.88 2.53 15.52
C ASN A 61 8.18 1.04 15.77
N ASP A 62 9.33 0.71 16.36
CA ASP A 62 9.66 -0.69 16.70
C ASP A 62 8.81 -1.25 17.85
N GLU A 63 8.40 -0.40 18.80
CA GLU A 63 7.48 -0.78 19.87
C GLU A 63 6.09 -1.04 19.31
N ILE A 64 5.65 -0.19 18.37
CA ILE A 64 4.39 -0.38 17.63
C ILE A 64 4.39 -1.68 16.81
N ARG A 65 5.48 -2.01 16.12
CA ARG A 65 5.58 -3.30 15.41
C ARG A 65 5.48 -4.49 16.35
N LYS A 66 6.10 -4.42 17.53
CA LYS A 66 5.98 -5.46 18.55
C LYS A 66 4.54 -5.56 19.05
N CYS A 67 3.88 -4.42 19.32
CA CYS A 67 2.47 -4.36 19.70
C CYS A 67 1.58 -5.03 18.65
N GLY A 68 1.75 -4.69 17.37
CA GLY A 68 1.01 -5.31 16.26
C GLY A 68 1.15 -6.83 16.21
N LYS A 69 2.38 -7.34 16.34
CA LYS A 69 2.63 -8.80 16.41
C LYS A 69 1.92 -9.46 17.59
N THR A 70 1.88 -8.78 18.74
CA THR A 70 1.17 -9.28 19.92
C THR A 70 -0.34 -9.30 19.70
N LEU A 71 -0.92 -8.23 19.12
CA LEU A 71 -2.34 -8.17 18.78
C LEU A 71 -2.73 -9.24 17.76
N PHE A 72 -1.91 -9.48 16.75
CA PHE A 72 -2.14 -10.55 15.77
C PHE A 72 -2.12 -11.94 16.44
N LYS A 73 -1.13 -12.21 17.31
CA LYS A 73 -1.07 -13.46 18.08
C LYS A 73 -2.29 -13.62 18.98
N TYR A 74 -2.74 -12.54 19.61
CA TYR A 74 -3.94 -12.55 20.42
C TYR A 74 -5.18 -12.87 19.58
N TRP A 75 -5.40 -12.16 18.47
CA TRP A 75 -6.50 -12.42 17.53
C TRP A 75 -6.56 -13.89 17.07
N LYS A 76 -5.40 -14.49 16.83
CA LYS A 76 -5.29 -15.88 16.36
C LYS A 76 -5.72 -16.91 17.42
N ASN A 77 -5.52 -16.59 18.70
CA ASN A 77 -5.67 -17.54 19.81
C ASN A 77 -6.87 -17.26 20.72
N VAL A 78 -7.58 -16.14 20.53
CA VAL A 78 -8.75 -15.79 21.32
C VAL A 78 -9.94 -16.68 20.97
N ASP A 79 -10.74 -17.04 21.98
CA ASP A 79 -11.97 -17.82 21.80
C ASP A 79 -12.98 -17.08 20.92
N GLU A 80 -13.75 -17.84 20.14
CA GLU A 80 -14.71 -17.29 19.17
C GLU A 80 -15.76 -16.37 19.81
N SER A 81 -16.11 -16.59 21.09
CA SER A 81 -17.03 -15.75 21.86
C SER A 81 -16.48 -14.35 22.17
N MET A 82 -15.16 -14.22 22.33
CA MET A 82 -14.46 -12.95 22.63
C MET A 82 -13.93 -12.28 21.36
N LYS A 83 -13.80 -13.05 20.28
CA LYS A 83 -13.23 -12.61 19.01
C LYS A 83 -14.01 -11.47 18.37
N SER A 84 -15.34 -11.55 18.32
CA SER A 84 -16.19 -10.50 17.73
C SER A 84 -16.03 -9.15 18.45
N ASN A 85 -15.95 -9.17 19.78
CA ASN A 85 -15.74 -7.96 20.58
C ASN A 85 -14.33 -7.41 20.34
N PHE A 86 -13.32 -8.28 20.27
CA PHE A 86 -11.96 -7.83 19.98
C PHE A 86 -11.84 -7.19 18.59
N GLU A 87 -12.46 -7.78 17.57
CA GLU A 87 -12.47 -7.27 16.22
C GLU A 87 -13.17 -5.90 16.14
N THR A 88 -14.31 -5.74 16.79
CA THR A 88 -15.12 -4.52 16.70
C THR A 88 -14.62 -3.42 17.64
N ASP A 89 -14.46 -3.73 18.93
CA ASP A 89 -14.22 -2.73 19.98
C ASP A 89 -12.74 -2.33 20.08
N CYS A 90 -11.83 -3.10 19.48
CA CYS A 90 -10.41 -2.80 19.45
C CYS A 90 -9.88 -2.58 18.03
N LEU A 91 -9.90 -3.61 17.18
CA LEU A 91 -9.23 -3.52 15.87
C LEU A 91 -9.92 -2.51 14.94
N GLN A 92 -11.24 -2.52 14.85
CA GLN A 92 -11.99 -1.56 14.04
C GLN A 92 -11.93 -0.15 14.64
N ASP A 93 -11.98 -0.01 15.96
CA ASP A 93 -11.83 1.29 16.63
C ASP A 93 -10.48 1.95 16.33
N LEU A 94 -9.39 1.17 16.36
CA LEU A 94 -8.06 1.64 15.93
C LEU A 94 -8.09 2.08 14.47
N LEU A 95 -8.60 1.24 13.55
CA LEU A 95 -8.67 1.60 12.13
C LEU A 95 -9.54 2.85 11.90
N HIS A 96 -10.61 3.04 12.66
CA HIS A 96 -11.42 4.25 12.61
C HIS A 96 -10.60 5.49 12.99
N HIS A 97 -9.86 5.45 14.11
CA HIS A 97 -8.99 6.54 14.54
C HIS A 97 -7.82 6.77 13.58
N SER A 98 -7.37 5.74 12.87
CA SER A 98 -6.35 5.89 11.82
C SER A 98 -6.85 6.71 10.64
N ILE A 99 -8.15 6.67 10.33
CA ILE A 99 -8.74 7.39 9.19
C ILE A 99 -9.18 8.79 9.62
N PHE A 100 -9.94 8.87 10.71
CA PHE A 100 -10.64 10.10 11.14
C PHE A 100 -9.91 10.88 12.23
N GLY A 101 -8.79 10.37 12.74
CA GLY A 101 -7.93 11.06 13.70
C GLY A 101 -6.78 11.84 13.04
N VAL A 102 -5.80 12.19 13.86
CA VAL A 102 -4.59 12.93 13.44
C VAL A 102 -3.67 12.06 12.59
N HIS A 103 -2.81 12.70 11.78
CA HIS A 103 -1.94 12.00 10.84
C HIS A 103 -0.93 11.06 11.53
N GLU A 104 -0.39 11.45 12.69
CA GLU A 104 0.54 10.65 13.46
C GLU A 104 -0.09 9.33 13.90
N MET A 105 -1.37 9.36 14.28
CA MET A 105 -2.15 8.17 14.60
C MET A 105 -2.26 7.24 13.38
N ASN A 106 -2.51 7.79 12.19
CA ASN A 106 -2.56 7.01 10.96
C ASN A 106 -1.25 6.24 10.73
N VAL A 107 -0.11 6.91 10.87
CA VAL A 107 1.23 6.31 10.68
C VAL A 107 1.42 5.15 11.65
N LYS A 108 1.15 5.36 12.94
CA LYS A 108 1.33 4.32 13.97
C LYS A 108 0.41 3.13 13.73
N ILE A 109 -0.85 3.37 13.37
CA ILE A 109 -1.79 2.28 13.14
C ILE A 109 -1.46 1.53 11.84
N CYS A 110 -0.99 2.21 10.79
CA CYS A 110 -0.48 1.53 9.59
C CYS A 110 0.69 0.59 9.93
N ILE A 111 1.64 1.05 10.76
CA ILE A 111 2.77 0.22 11.22
C ILE A 111 2.28 -0.96 12.08
N LEU A 112 1.32 -0.74 12.97
CA LEU A 112 0.74 -1.78 13.82
C LEU A 112 0.11 -2.89 12.96
N PHE A 113 -0.65 -2.50 11.93
CA PHE A 113 -1.33 -3.42 11.03
C PHE A 113 -0.41 -4.09 10.00
N GLU A 114 0.86 -3.71 9.88
CA GLU A 114 1.86 -4.43 9.06
C GLU A 114 1.80 -5.94 9.35
N SER A 115 1.75 -6.30 10.64
CA SER A 115 1.71 -7.68 11.11
C SER A 115 0.49 -8.48 10.62
N PHE A 116 -0.66 -7.83 10.44
CA PHE A 116 -1.85 -8.45 9.86
C PHE A 116 -1.74 -8.52 8.34
N VAL A 117 -1.29 -7.44 7.70
CA VAL A 117 -1.17 -7.35 6.25
C VAL A 117 -0.17 -8.36 5.69
N GLU A 118 0.97 -8.58 6.35
CA GLU A 118 1.95 -9.62 6.01
C GLU A 118 1.36 -11.04 6.00
N GLN A 119 0.23 -11.24 6.70
CA GLN A 119 -0.45 -12.53 6.84
C GLN A 119 -1.69 -12.66 5.94
N LYS A 120 -1.94 -11.70 5.01
CA LYS A 120 -3.06 -11.74 4.05
C LYS A 120 -3.10 -12.97 3.14
N LYS A 121 -2.04 -13.77 3.06
CA LYS A 121 -2.06 -15.08 2.41
C LYS A 121 -3.05 -16.05 3.06
N PHE A 122 -3.35 -15.86 4.35
CA PHE A 122 -4.36 -16.62 5.05
C PHE A 122 -5.73 -15.99 4.85
N LYS A 123 -6.66 -16.76 4.29
CA LYS A 123 -8.01 -16.31 3.92
C LYS A 123 -8.76 -15.64 5.08
N ALA A 124 -8.61 -16.14 6.30
CA ALA A 124 -9.23 -15.56 7.49
C ALA A 124 -8.74 -14.14 7.78
N VAL A 125 -7.45 -13.87 7.58
CA VAL A 125 -6.86 -12.54 7.81
C VAL A 125 -7.32 -11.55 6.73
N ASP A 126 -7.35 -11.98 5.47
CA ASP A 126 -7.85 -11.14 4.37
C ASP A 126 -9.33 -10.78 4.57
N THR A 127 -10.14 -11.77 4.98
CA THR A 127 -11.54 -11.59 5.35
C THR A 127 -11.69 -10.60 6.50
N LEU A 128 -10.93 -10.77 7.58
CA LEU A 128 -10.95 -9.87 8.74
C LEU A 128 -10.69 -8.43 8.30
N LEU A 129 -9.56 -8.18 7.62
CA LEU A 129 -9.19 -6.84 7.18
C LEU A 129 -10.25 -6.21 6.28
N CYS A 130 -10.86 -7.02 5.40
CA CYS A 130 -11.97 -6.59 4.57
C CYS A 130 -13.19 -6.15 5.41
N GLN A 131 -13.60 -6.96 6.39
CA GLN A 131 -14.76 -6.67 7.24
C GLN A 131 -14.53 -5.45 8.16
N LEU A 132 -13.35 -5.34 8.75
CA LEU A 132 -13.00 -4.22 9.61
C LEU A 132 -13.04 -2.89 8.86
N LEU A 133 -12.56 -2.86 7.61
CA LEU A 133 -12.46 -1.64 6.81
C LEU A 133 -13.73 -1.29 6.04
N GLU A 134 -14.54 -2.27 5.64
CA GLU A 134 -15.75 -2.05 4.83
C GLU A 134 -16.61 -0.87 5.31
N PRO A 135 -16.96 -0.73 6.61
CA PRO A 135 -17.85 0.34 7.04
C PRO A 135 -17.20 1.74 7.08
N ILE A 136 -15.86 1.84 7.02
CA ILE A 136 -15.13 3.09 7.29
C ILE A 136 -14.32 3.60 6.09
N ILE A 137 -13.72 2.71 5.30
CA ILE A 137 -12.73 3.09 4.29
C ILE A 137 -13.33 3.95 3.17
N TRP A 138 -14.53 3.61 2.71
CA TRP A 138 -15.17 4.33 1.60
C TRP A 138 -15.61 5.75 1.99
N ARG A 139 -15.97 5.95 3.26
CA ARG A 139 -16.29 7.27 3.80
C ARG A 139 -15.02 8.12 3.91
N GLY A 140 -13.93 7.53 4.40
CA GLY A 140 -12.62 8.18 4.46
C GLY A 140 -12.11 8.63 3.10
N LEU A 141 -12.13 7.74 2.10
CA LEU A 141 -11.64 8.04 0.74
C LEU A 141 -12.44 9.14 0.02
N LYS A 142 -13.69 9.39 0.44
CA LYS A 142 -14.59 10.40 -0.14
C LYS A 142 -14.83 11.59 0.79
N ALA A 143 -14.04 11.71 1.86
CA ALA A 143 -14.20 12.79 2.83
C ALA A 143 -13.94 14.16 2.19
N ILE A 144 -14.63 15.19 2.67
CA ILE A 144 -14.36 16.59 2.25
C ILE A 144 -12.99 17.04 2.76
N ASN A 145 -12.58 16.57 3.94
CA ASN A 145 -11.28 16.90 4.53
C ASN A 145 -10.15 16.11 3.85
N GLY A 146 -9.17 16.83 3.30
CA GLY A 146 -8.00 16.25 2.64
C GLY A 146 -7.10 15.41 3.56
N GLU A 147 -6.98 15.72 4.85
CA GLU A 147 -6.21 14.89 5.79
C GLU A 147 -6.88 13.54 6.03
N VAL A 148 -8.20 13.53 6.20
CA VAL A 148 -8.99 12.29 6.33
C VAL A 148 -8.87 11.45 5.05
N ARG A 149 -8.97 12.09 3.87
CA ARG A 149 -8.74 11.39 2.60
C ARG A 149 -7.33 10.80 2.52
N TYR A 150 -6.31 11.58 2.88
CA TYR A 150 -4.92 11.12 2.86
C TYR A 150 -4.70 9.91 3.77
N ASN A 151 -5.19 9.97 5.00
CA ASN A 151 -5.13 8.88 5.95
C ASN A 151 -5.84 7.61 5.42
N ALA A 152 -7.03 7.77 4.84
CA ALA A 152 -7.76 6.68 4.22
C ALA A 152 -7.01 6.08 3.01
N VAL A 153 -6.37 6.91 2.19
CA VAL A 153 -5.54 6.47 1.05
C VAL A 153 -4.39 5.59 1.51
N CYS A 154 -3.67 6.00 2.56
CA CYS A 154 -2.55 5.23 3.07
C CYS A 154 -2.99 3.83 3.51
N LEU A 155 -4.09 3.74 4.26
CA LEU A 155 -4.65 2.47 4.71
C LEU A 155 -5.21 1.62 3.56
N PHE A 156 -5.91 2.25 2.62
CA PHE A 156 -6.45 1.59 1.43
C PHE A 156 -5.34 0.94 0.60
N LEU A 157 -4.23 1.66 0.39
CA LEU A 157 -3.11 1.18 -0.40
C LEU A 157 -2.42 -0.02 0.25
N ILE A 158 -2.21 -0.02 1.57
CA ILE A 158 -1.54 -1.14 2.24
C ILE A 158 -2.41 -2.41 2.29
N VAL A 159 -3.74 -2.26 2.42
CA VAL A 159 -4.64 -3.41 2.54
C VAL A 159 -5.08 -3.95 1.17
N PHE A 160 -4.84 -3.23 0.08
CA PHE A 160 -5.22 -3.70 -1.26
C PHE A 160 -4.54 -5.04 -1.63
N PRO A 161 -5.27 -6.00 -2.25
CA PRO A 161 -6.71 -6.03 -2.46
C PRO A 161 -7.43 -6.50 -1.19
N MET A 162 -8.53 -5.85 -0.82
CA MET A 162 -9.48 -6.35 0.17
C MET A 162 -10.32 -7.47 -0.46
N ARG A 163 -10.40 -8.62 0.20
CA ARG A 163 -11.26 -9.74 -0.20
C ARG A 163 -11.92 -10.37 1.03
N ASN A 164 -13.19 -10.70 0.89
CA ASN A 164 -13.91 -11.48 1.88
C ASN A 164 -14.09 -12.91 1.39
N ASN A 165 -13.30 -13.84 1.92
CA ASN A 165 -13.32 -15.25 1.53
C ASN A 165 -14.57 -16.01 2.00
N LEU A 166 -15.45 -15.38 2.80
CA LEU A 166 -16.78 -15.90 3.15
C LEU A 166 -17.83 -15.56 2.09
N LYS A 167 -17.54 -14.60 1.21
CA LYS A 167 -18.44 -14.17 0.13
C LYS A 167 -18.20 -14.95 -1.16
N LYS A 168 -19.18 -14.90 -2.05
CA LYS A 168 -19.07 -15.53 -3.38
C LYS A 168 -17.97 -14.85 -4.21
N VAL A 169 -17.45 -15.57 -5.20
CA VAL A 169 -16.44 -15.05 -6.14
C VAL A 169 -16.93 -13.76 -6.81
N ALA A 170 -18.18 -13.75 -7.29
CA ALA A 170 -18.78 -12.58 -7.93
C ALA A 170 -18.82 -11.34 -7.01
N GLU A 171 -19.09 -11.50 -5.71
CA GLU A 171 -19.07 -10.39 -4.75
C GLU A 171 -17.64 -9.83 -4.56
N ASN A 172 -16.62 -10.71 -4.55
CA ASN A 172 -15.23 -10.27 -4.49
C ASN A 172 -14.75 -9.60 -5.78
N GLU A 173 -15.27 -10.01 -6.94
CA GLU A 173 -15.00 -9.36 -8.22
C GLU A 173 -15.62 -7.95 -8.25
N GLU A 174 -16.87 -7.80 -7.80
CA GLU A 174 -17.50 -6.48 -7.65
C GLU A 174 -16.73 -5.58 -6.68
N LEU A 175 -16.29 -6.14 -5.54
CA LEU A 175 -15.47 -5.42 -4.57
C LEU A 175 -14.13 -5.00 -5.18
N LEU A 176 -13.48 -5.85 -5.98
CA LEU A 176 -12.26 -5.48 -6.70
C LEU A 176 -12.50 -4.34 -7.69
N ILE A 177 -13.58 -4.41 -8.47
CA ILE A 177 -13.98 -3.32 -9.38
C ILE A 177 -14.14 -2.01 -8.61
N ARG A 178 -14.89 -2.04 -7.49
CA ARG A 178 -15.07 -0.88 -6.61
C ARG A 178 -13.76 -0.32 -6.10
N GLN A 179 -12.82 -1.17 -5.70
CA GLN A 179 -11.48 -0.74 -5.26
C GLN A 179 -10.71 -0.09 -6.42
N THR A 180 -10.68 -0.71 -7.61
CA THR A 180 -9.96 -0.15 -8.76
C THR A 180 -10.58 1.15 -9.29
N ASN A 181 -11.90 1.33 -9.15
CA ASN A 181 -12.58 2.58 -9.49
C ASN A 181 -12.15 3.75 -8.60
N MET A 182 -11.53 3.50 -7.45
CA MET A 182 -10.94 4.55 -6.62
C MET A 182 -9.58 5.04 -7.14
N PHE A 183 -8.90 4.31 -8.03
CA PHE A 183 -7.55 4.73 -8.43
C PHE A 183 -7.52 6.09 -9.11
N GLU A 184 -8.41 6.34 -10.08
CA GLU A 184 -8.50 7.64 -10.77
C GLU A 184 -8.75 8.81 -9.81
N PRO A 185 -9.85 8.86 -9.02
CA PRO A 185 -10.12 10.01 -8.16
C PRO A 185 -8.99 10.27 -7.15
N LEU A 186 -8.25 9.23 -6.73
CA LEU A 186 -7.14 9.37 -5.81
C LEU A 186 -5.85 9.91 -6.47
N ILE A 187 -5.54 9.53 -7.71
CA ILE A 187 -4.38 10.09 -8.43
C ILE A 187 -4.66 11.48 -9.02
N THR A 188 -5.93 11.88 -9.11
CA THR A 188 -6.36 13.21 -9.56
C THR A 188 -6.92 14.10 -8.43
N ASP A 189 -6.69 13.74 -7.16
CA ASP A 189 -7.14 14.53 -6.00
C ASP A 189 -6.64 15.98 -6.04
N GLU A 190 -7.41 16.92 -5.49
CA GLU A 190 -7.01 18.33 -5.40
C GLU A 190 -5.73 18.54 -4.57
N VAL A 191 -5.47 17.67 -3.58
CA VAL A 191 -4.30 17.76 -2.70
C VAL A 191 -3.11 17.05 -3.37
N PRO A 192 -2.02 17.76 -3.72
CA PRO A 192 -0.86 17.15 -4.40
C PRO A 192 -0.20 16.01 -3.63
N LEU A 193 -0.26 16.05 -2.30
CA LEU A 193 0.26 14.99 -1.45
C LEU A 193 -0.52 13.68 -1.63
N ILE A 194 -1.87 13.75 -1.66
CA ILE A 194 -2.71 12.58 -1.93
C ILE A 194 -2.34 12.02 -3.31
N ARG A 195 -2.25 12.86 -4.34
CA ARG A 195 -1.87 12.40 -5.68
C ARG A 195 -0.52 11.71 -5.70
N THR A 196 0.50 12.30 -5.05
CA THR A 196 1.85 11.73 -4.96
C THR A 196 1.82 10.33 -4.33
N THR A 197 1.16 10.17 -3.19
CA THR A 197 1.06 8.88 -2.48
C THR A 197 0.24 7.87 -3.29
N SER A 198 -0.88 8.28 -3.88
CA SER A 198 -1.72 7.45 -4.73
C SER A 198 -0.98 6.95 -5.97
N ILE A 199 -0.21 7.80 -6.66
CA ILE A 199 0.58 7.39 -7.83
C ILE A 199 1.54 6.25 -7.45
N LEU A 200 2.27 6.41 -6.35
CA LEU A 200 3.26 5.44 -5.91
C LEU A 200 2.60 4.13 -5.43
N GLY A 201 1.53 4.24 -4.65
CA GLY A 201 0.77 3.09 -4.18
C GLY A 201 0.09 2.30 -5.30
N VAL A 202 -0.57 2.99 -6.24
CA VAL A 202 -1.20 2.33 -7.40
C VAL A 202 -0.14 1.67 -8.29
N CYS A 203 1.02 2.30 -8.49
CA CYS A 203 2.13 1.68 -9.21
C CYS A 203 2.64 0.41 -8.51
N LYS A 204 2.68 0.43 -7.18
CA LYS A 204 3.06 -0.72 -6.38
C LYS A 204 2.02 -1.84 -6.46
N ILE A 205 0.73 -1.50 -6.43
CA ILE A 205 -0.37 -2.44 -6.69
C ILE A 205 -0.24 -3.06 -8.08
N PHE A 206 0.03 -2.25 -9.11
CA PHE A 206 0.23 -2.74 -10.48
C PHE A 206 1.42 -3.68 -10.58
N GLN A 207 2.54 -3.36 -9.92
CA GLN A 207 3.68 -4.26 -9.84
C GLN A 207 3.29 -5.61 -9.22
N THR A 208 2.62 -5.61 -8.07
CA THR A 208 2.37 -6.83 -7.29
C THR A 208 1.21 -7.67 -7.84
N PHE A 209 0.12 -7.02 -8.27
CA PHE A 209 -1.15 -7.67 -8.61
C PHE A 209 -1.47 -7.61 -10.11
N TRP A 210 -0.46 -7.53 -10.97
CA TRP A 210 -0.62 -7.36 -12.41
C TRP A 210 -1.68 -8.25 -13.07
N PRO A 211 -1.74 -9.58 -12.79
CA PRO A 211 -2.72 -10.47 -13.45
C PRO A 211 -4.16 -10.25 -12.98
N VAL A 212 -4.36 -9.61 -11.82
CA VAL A 212 -5.67 -9.40 -11.20
C VAL A 212 -6.31 -8.09 -11.67
N ILE A 213 -5.49 -7.11 -12.08
CA ILE A 213 -5.97 -5.79 -12.50
C ILE A 213 -6.49 -5.84 -13.95
N PRO A 214 -7.71 -5.36 -14.23
CA PRO A 214 -8.23 -5.29 -15.58
C PRO A 214 -7.38 -4.41 -16.51
N VAL A 215 -7.22 -4.84 -17.77
CA VAL A 215 -6.44 -4.11 -18.79
C VAL A 215 -6.96 -2.68 -19.03
N THR A 216 -8.27 -2.47 -18.90
CA THR A 216 -8.90 -1.15 -19.01
C THR A 216 -8.39 -0.19 -17.94
N VAL A 217 -8.22 -0.65 -16.70
CA VAL A 217 -7.69 0.15 -15.58
C VAL A 217 -6.25 0.56 -15.87
N PHE A 218 -5.38 -0.34 -16.34
CA PHE A 218 -4.01 0.02 -16.74
C PHE A 218 -3.98 1.12 -17.80
N LYS A 219 -4.78 0.97 -18.86
CA LYS A 219 -4.84 1.94 -19.97
C LYS A 219 -5.29 3.31 -19.48
N GLN A 220 -6.32 3.36 -18.66
CA GLN A 220 -6.87 4.59 -18.09
C GLN A 220 -5.85 5.31 -17.21
N ILE A 221 -5.29 4.61 -16.22
CA ILE A 221 -4.34 5.18 -15.26
C ILE A 221 -3.05 5.63 -15.95
N PHE A 222 -2.47 4.82 -16.85
CA PHE A 222 -1.27 5.24 -17.58
C PHE A 222 -1.53 6.39 -18.57
N SER A 223 -2.72 6.47 -19.15
CA SER A 223 -3.11 7.63 -19.97
C SER A 223 -3.11 8.91 -19.12
N ILE A 224 -3.68 8.87 -17.91
CA ILE A 224 -3.68 10.01 -16.97
C ILE A 224 -2.25 10.39 -16.58
N PHE A 225 -1.39 9.40 -16.33
CA PHE A 225 0.01 9.66 -15.99
C PHE A 225 0.75 10.44 -17.08
N VAL A 226 0.63 9.99 -18.33
CA VAL A 226 1.36 10.60 -19.45
C VAL A 226 0.77 11.96 -19.83
N LYS A 227 -0.57 12.07 -19.89
CA LYS A 227 -1.24 13.26 -20.42
C LYS A 227 -1.39 14.37 -19.40
N THR A 228 -1.43 14.04 -18.11
CA THR A 228 -1.79 14.99 -17.04
C THR A 228 -0.71 15.05 -15.98
N LEU A 229 -0.37 13.93 -15.34
CA LEU A 229 0.44 13.97 -14.11
C LEU A 229 1.95 14.14 -14.37
N ALA A 230 2.47 13.70 -15.52
CA ALA A 230 3.87 13.89 -15.90
C ALA A 230 4.23 15.35 -16.20
N VAL A 231 3.21 16.19 -16.44
CA VAL A 231 3.31 17.63 -16.71
C VAL A 231 2.52 18.46 -15.70
N ASP A 232 2.22 17.88 -14.53
CA ASP A 232 1.44 18.52 -13.47
C ASP A 232 2.02 19.88 -13.09
N SER A 233 1.24 20.94 -13.30
CA SER A 233 1.69 22.31 -13.09
C SER A 233 1.74 22.71 -11.62
N SER A 234 0.94 22.08 -10.75
CA SER A 234 0.82 22.49 -9.35
C SER A 234 1.85 21.84 -8.44
N SER A 235 2.47 20.71 -8.83
CA SER A 235 3.48 20.07 -7.99
C SER A 235 4.55 19.28 -8.75
N MET A 236 5.81 19.64 -8.50
CA MET A 236 6.96 18.85 -8.93
C MET A 236 7.06 17.47 -8.25
N ASP A 237 6.44 17.30 -7.08
CA ASP A 237 6.39 16.00 -6.38
C ASP A 237 5.49 15.01 -7.11
N VAL A 238 4.36 15.48 -7.64
CA VAL A 238 3.45 14.69 -8.48
C VAL A 238 4.17 14.25 -9.75
N ARG A 239 4.84 15.18 -10.46
CA ARG A 239 5.63 14.84 -11.66
C ARG A 239 6.75 13.84 -11.35
N SER A 240 7.46 14.05 -10.25
CA SER A 240 8.51 13.13 -9.77
C SER A 240 7.95 11.74 -9.44
N ALA A 241 6.77 11.68 -8.81
CA ALA A 241 6.11 10.43 -8.44
C ALA A 241 5.75 9.57 -9.64
N VAL A 242 5.36 10.16 -10.78
CA VAL A 242 5.08 9.40 -12.01
C VAL A 242 6.29 8.56 -12.44
N PHE A 243 7.49 9.15 -12.47
CA PHE A 243 8.70 8.43 -12.91
C PHE A 243 9.20 7.43 -11.87
N LYS A 244 9.06 7.74 -10.58
CA LYS A 244 9.29 6.76 -9.50
C LYS A 244 8.31 5.59 -9.63
N GLY A 245 7.05 5.87 -9.92
CA GLY A 245 5.98 4.89 -10.16
C GLY A 245 6.29 3.96 -11.33
N PHE A 246 6.67 4.50 -12.48
CA PHE A 246 7.12 3.68 -13.62
C PHE A 246 8.32 2.80 -13.27
N ALA A 247 9.26 3.31 -12.46
CA ALA A 247 10.38 2.50 -11.98
C ALA A 247 9.95 1.36 -11.03
N ILE A 248 8.86 1.52 -10.28
CA ILE A 248 8.25 0.46 -9.46
C ILE A 248 7.57 -0.58 -10.36
N VAL A 249 6.69 -0.14 -11.26
CA VAL A 249 5.95 -1.03 -12.19
C VAL A 249 6.91 -1.88 -13.03
N ALA A 250 8.04 -1.31 -13.45
CA ALA A 250 9.05 -1.99 -14.25
C ALA A 250 9.67 -3.24 -13.59
N GLU A 251 9.59 -3.37 -12.26
CA GLU A 251 10.04 -4.60 -11.58
C GLU A 251 9.18 -5.81 -11.95
N ASN A 252 7.94 -5.59 -12.42
CA ASN A 252 7.13 -6.65 -13.00
C ASN A 252 7.41 -6.78 -14.50
N SER A 253 7.92 -7.94 -14.93
CA SER A 253 8.28 -8.20 -16.33
C SER A 253 7.10 -8.14 -17.29
N ALA A 254 5.87 -8.44 -16.84
CA ALA A 254 4.66 -8.35 -17.65
C ALA A 254 4.35 -6.91 -18.09
N SER A 255 4.86 -5.91 -17.36
CA SER A 255 4.66 -4.49 -17.67
C SER A 255 5.55 -3.98 -18.81
N HIS A 256 6.63 -4.69 -19.16
CA HIS A 256 7.69 -4.15 -20.01
C HIS A 256 7.22 -3.75 -21.40
N SER A 257 6.34 -4.56 -22.01
CA SER A 257 5.77 -4.27 -23.34
C SER A 257 4.89 -3.02 -23.34
N VAL A 258 4.22 -2.74 -22.22
CA VAL A 258 3.38 -1.56 -22.02
C VAL A 258 4.24 -0.33 -21.76
N LEU A 259 5.23 -0.43 -20.86
CA LEU A 259 6.17 0.65 -20.57
C LEU A 259 6.98 1.06 -21.81
N ALA A 260 7.40 0.12 -22.65
CA ALA A 260 8.13 0.41 -23.88
C ALA A 260 7.35 1.35 -24.84
N LYS A 261 6.01 1.28 -24.82
CA LYS A 261 5.14 2.15 -25.62
C LYS A 261 4.88 3.50 -24.95
N ILE A 262 4.85 3.52 -23.61
CA ILE A 262 4.52 4.71 -22.81
C ILE A 262 5.72 5.67 -22.69
N LEU A 263 6.91 5.14 -22.38
CA LEU A 263 8.07 5.96 -22.04
C LEU A 263 8.49 6.96 -23.13
N PRO A 264 8.42 6.66 -24.44
CA PRO A 264 8.69 7.64 -25.48
C PRO A 264 7.78 8.87 -25.44
N LEU A 265 6.56 8.74 -24.92
CA LEU A 265 5.58 9.84 -24.83
C LEU A 265 5.96 10.88 -23.76
N VAL A 266 6.77 10.48 -22.78
CA VAL A 266 7.23 11.34 -21.67
C VAL A 266 8.72 11.69 -21.78
N LYS A 267 9.33 11.47 -22.95
CA LYS A 267 10.79 11.66 -23.16
C LYS A 267 11.28 13.07 -22.82
N LEU A 268 10.43 14.09 -23.01
CA LEU A 268 10.78 15.49 -22.76
C LEU A 268 10.90 15.82 -21.27
N SER A 269 10.43 14.95 -20.36
CA SER A 269 10.55 15.15 -18.92
C SER A 269 12.00 15.06 -18.41
N ILE A 270 12.95 14.62 -19.23
CA ILE A 270 14.39 14.79 -18.94
C ILE A 270 14.80 16.27 -18.90
N HIS A 271 14.03 17.14 -19.55
CA HIS A 271 14.21 18.59 -19.58
C HIS A 271 13.23 19.32 -18.66
N ASP A 272 12.59 18.62 -17.70
CA ASP A 272 11.72 19.27 -16.71
C ASP A 272 12.46 20.40 -15.99
N VAL A 273 11.76 21.49 -15.68
CA VAL A 273 12.35 22.65 -14.97
C VAL A 273 12.91 22.27 -13.60
N ALA A 274 12.26 21.32 -12.91
CA ALA A 274 12.65 20.90 -11.58
C ALA A 274 13.68 19.77 -11.64
N GLU A 275 14.84 19.98 -11.00
CA GLU A 275 15.92 19.00 -10.93
C GLU A 275 15.46 17.65 -10.35
N LYS A 276 14.60 17.68 -9.33
CA LYS A 276 14.03 16.47 -8.71
C LYS A 276 13.30 15.57 -9.72
N VAL A 277 12.59 16.17 -10.67
CA VAL A 277 11.87 15.44 -11.71
C VAL A 277 12.86 14.83 -12.68
N ARG A 278 13.84 15.62 -13.16
CA ARG A 278 14.93 15.12 -14.03
C ARG A 278 15.68 13.96 -13.37
N LEU A 279 16.02 14.08 -12.09
CA LEU A 279 16.68 13.03 -11.32
C LEU A 279 15.82 11.75 -11.23
N SER A 280 14.53 11.90 -10.98
CA SER A 280 13.59 10.77 -10.91
C SER A 280 13.47 10.06 -12.26
N PHE A 281 13.42 10.84 -13.35
CA PHE A 281 13.41 10.33 -14.72
C PHE A 281 14.69 9.53 -15.05
N VAL A 282 15.86 10.10 -14.75
CA VAL A 282 17.16 9.43 -15.00
C VAL A 282 17.28 8.16 -14.14
N LYS A 283 16.89 8.21 -12.85
CA LYS A 283 16.89 7.02 -11.97
C LYS A 283 16.01 5.89 -12.54
N MET A 284 14.83 6.21 -13.05
CA MET A 284 13.95 5.25 -13.73
C MET A 284 14.65 4.62 -14.93
N LEU A 285 15.26 5.42 -15.82
CA LEU A 285 15.97 4.91 -16.99
C LEU A 285 17.14 3.99 -16.61
N LEU A 286 17.92 4.36 -15.60
CA LEU A 286 19.02 3.53 -15.09
C LEU A 286 18.51 2.19 -14.54
N LYS A 287 17.37 2.19 -13.86
CA LYS A 287 16.74 0.95 -13.37
C LYS A 287 16.28 0.06 -14.53
N LEU A 288 15.60 0.63 -15.53
CA LEU A 288 15.18 -0.09 -16.73
C LEU A 288 16.38 -0.70 -17.48
N LYS A 289 17.49 0.04 -17.60
CA LYS A 289 18.75 -0.47 -18.18
C LYS A 289 19.26 -1.69 -17.43
N LYS A 290 19.26 -1.66 -16.09
CA LYS A 290 19.68 -2.81 -15.26
C LYS A 290 18.77 -4.02 -15.46
N LEU A 291 17.44 -3.83 -15.44
CA LEU A 291 16.47 -4.91 -15.64
C LEU A 291 16.62 -5.57 -17.03
N ASN A 292 16.86 -4.77 -18.07
CA ASN A 292 17.14 -5.28 -19.42
C ASN A 292 18.45 -6.07 -19.50
N ALA A 293 19.49 -5.64 -18.77
CA ALA A 293 20.76 -6.38 -18.70
C ALA A 293 20.56 -7.75 -18.02
N VAL A 294 19.81 -7.80 -16.91
CA VAL A 294 19.46 -9.05 -16.21
C VAL A 294 18.69 -10.01 -17.10
N LYS A 295 17.71 -9.52 -17.88
CA LYS A 295 16.99 -10.35 -18.85
C LYS A 295 17.92 -10.98 -19.89
N ARG A 296 18.91 -10.22 -20.38
CA ARG A 296 19.88 -10.69 -21.38
C ARG A 296 20.94 -11.64 -20.81
N SER A 297 21.20 -11.63 -19.49
CA SER A 297 22.11 -12.56 -18.83
C SER A 297 21.44 -13.85 -18.36
N GLY A 298 20.11 -13.84 -18.16
CA GLY A 298 19.31 -15.03 -17.82
C GLY A 298 18.97 -15.92 -19.01
N THR A 299 18.99 -15.37 -20.23
CA THR A 299 19.07 -16.15 -21.47
C THR A 299 20.47 -16.75 -21.56
N THR A 300 20.61 -18.02 -21.21
CA THR A 300 21.86 -18.78 -21.39
C THR A 300 22.26 -18.76 -22.87
N MET A 301 23.57 -18.82 -23.13
CA MET A 301 24.20 -18.84 -24.46
C MET A 301 23.56 -19.80 -25.49
N ALA A 302 22.74 -20.76 -25.06
CA ALA A 302 22.06 -21.72 -25.92
C ALA A 302 21.02 -21.07 -26.85
N GLU A 303 20.21 -20.12 -26.39
CA GLU A 303 19.13 -19.53 -27.22
C GLU A 303 19.65 -18.51 -28.24
N ARG A 304 20.92 -18.10 -28.17
CA ARG A 304 21.52 -17.19 -29.16
C ARG A 304 21.94 -17.89 -30.45
N TYR A 305 22.11 -19.20 -30.45
CA TYR A 305 22.47 -19.95 -31.67
C TYR A 305 21.25 -20.23 -32.56
N ASP A 306 20.05 -20.37 -32.00
CA ASP A 306 18.82 -20.64 -32.78
C ASP A 306 18.24 -19.42 -33.53
N LEU A 307 18.78 -18.22 -33.30
CA LEU A 307 18.39 -17.00 -34.04
C LEU A 307 19.37 -16.62 -35.16
N MET A 308 20.42 -17.42 -35.37
CA MET A 308 21.43 -17.21 -36.43
C MET A 308 21.56 -18.41 -37.39
N SER A 309 20.64 -19.37 -37.32
CA SER A 309 20.47 -20.48 -38.25
C SER A 309 19.08 -20.44 -38.87
#